data_AF-A0A432GVZ8-F1
#
_entry.id   AF-A0A432GVZ8-F1
#
_cell.length_a   1.000
_cell.length_b   1.000
_cell.length_c   1.000
_cell.angle_alpha   90.00
_cell.angle_beta   90.00
_cell.angle_gamma   90.00
#
_symmetry.space_group_name_H-M   'P 1'
#
loop_
_entity.id
_entity.type
_entity.pdbx_description
1 polymer ?
#
loop_
_entity_poly.entity_id
_entity_poly.type
_entity_poly.pdbx_seq_one_letter_code
_entity_poly.pdbx_strand_id
1 'polypeptide(L)'
;MAFFTVKKNKKWIIKALDRHTRRTVAWVVGGRNATTARKLYNKLSHLKDCTFYTDDWDAFTKVLPRDRHIIGKKHTISIEQDNSNTRHHLGRMTRRTKIVSRSEEMIYLSMTLWYALNTPEIFRDFQKIFISIYN
;
A
#
# COMPACT_ATOMS: atom_id res chain seq x y z
N MET A 1 23.07 -24.84 8.28
CA MET A 1 22.45 -23.50 8.23
C MET A 1 22.32 -23.07 6.78
N ALA A 2 21.13 -22.73 6.29
CA ALA A 2 20.97 -22.25 4.92
C ALA A 2 21.44 -20.78 4.82
N PHE A 3 22.57 -20.56 4.14
CA PHE A 3 23.06 -19.24 3.77
C PHE A 3 22.14 -18.62 2.70
N PHE A 4 21.12 -17.88 3.13
CA PHE A 4 20.32 -17.09 2.19
C PHE A 4 21.12 -15.85 1.78
N THR A 5 21.49 -15.78 0.51
CA THR A 5 22.02 -14.56 -0.12
C THR A 5 21.04 -13.42 0.14
N VAL A 6 21.53 -12.29 0.66
CA VAL A 6 20.71 -11.08 0.89
C VAL A 6 19.97 -10.75 -0.41
N LYS A 7 18.64 -10.73 -0.39
CA LYS A 7 17.83 -10.37 -1.57
C LYS A 7 18.23 -8.98 -2.07
N LYS A 8 18.92 -8.94 -3.21
CA LYS A 8 19.31 -7.72 -3.93
C LYS A 8 18.11 -6.91 -4.45
N ASN A 9 16.95 -7.54 -4.61
CA ASN A 9 15.76 -6.93 -5.22
C ASN A 9 14.71 -6.53 -4.16
N LYS A 10 15.03 -5.51 -3.34
CA LYS A 10 14.08 -4.97 -2.34
C LYS A 10 12.91 -4.28 -3.05
N LYS A 11 11.69 -4.72 -2.73
CA LYS A 11 10.45 -4.10 -3.20
C LYS A 11 9.84 -3.21 -2.13
N TRP A 12 9.15 -2.18 -2.59
CA TRP A 12 8.44 -1.20 -1.81
C TRP A 12 6.97 -1.21 -2.20
N ILE A 13 6.12 -1.02 -1.20
CA ILE A 13 4.69 -0.79 -1.39
C ILE A 13 4.49 0.70 -1.14
N ILE A 14 4.11 1.43 -2.18
CA ILE A 14 3.80 2.86 -2.09
C ILE A 14 2.28 3.00 -2.17
N LYS A 15 1.70 3.75 -1.25
CA LYS A 15 0.25 3.83 -1.04
C LYS A 15 -0.20 5.28 -1.04
N ALA A 16 -1.45 5.48 -1.44
CA ALA A 16 -2.21 6.70 -1.26
C ALA A 16 -3.47 6.38 -0.47
N LEU A 17 -3.66 7.12 0.62
CA LEU A 17 -4.78 6.99 1.54
C LEU A 17 -5.58 8.29 1.53
N ASP A 18 -6.90 8.18 1.41
CA ASP A 18 -7.77 9.30 1.69
C ASP A 18 -7.86 9.50 3.21
N ARG A 19 -7.47 10.70 3.66
CA ARG A 19 -7.47 11.08 5.06
C ARG A 19 -8.88 11.13 5.66
N HIS A 20 -9.86 11.56 4.88
CA HIS A 20 -11.22 11.75 5.38
C HIS A 20 -11.89 10.40 5.63
N THR A 21 -11.93 9.54 4.61
CA THR A 21 -12.54 8.21 4.73
C THR A 21 -11.65 7.17 5.42
N ARG A 22 -10.36 7.47 5.63
CA ARG A 22 -9.34 6.52 6.13
C ARG A 22 -9.20 5.28 5.24
N ARG A 23 -9.56 5.37 3.95
CA ARG A 23 -9.48 4.25 3.00
C ARG A 23 -8.27 4.39 2.08
N THR A 24 -7.63 3.27 1.78
CA THR A 24 -6.56 3.25 0.77
C THR A 24 -7.20 3.37 -0.61
N VAL A 25 -6.84 4.41 -1.34
CA VAL A 25 -7.37 4.71 -2.68
C VAL A 25 -6.60 3.96 -3.76
N ALA A 26 -5.28 3.94 -3.63
CA ALA A 26 -4.41 3.23 -4.57
C ALA A 26 -3.12 2.81 -3.91
N TRP A 27 -2.50 1.78 -4.48
CA TRP A 27 -1.15 1.36 -4.11
C TRP A 27 -0.46 0.69 -5.30
N VAL A 28 0.87 0.62 -5.20
CA VAL A 28 1.75 -0.01 -6.20
C VAL A 28 2.88 -0.76 -5.50
N VAL A 29 3.34 -1.83 -6.12
CA VAL A 29 4.54 -2.57 -5.74
C VAL A 29 5.64 -2.24 -6.75
N GLY A 30 6.86 -1.98 -6.27
CA GLY A 30 7.97 -1.69 -7.17
C GLY A 30 9.25 -1.32 -6.45
N GLY A 31 10.11 -0.58 -7.15
CA GLY A 31 11.33 -0.01 -6.57
C GLY A 31 11.05 1.27 -5.80
N ARG A 32 12.03 1.74 -5.02
CA ARG A 32 12.00 3.09 -4.44
C ARG A 32 12.57 4.08 -5.46
N ASN A 33 11.80 4.39 -6.49
CA ASN A 33 12.20 5.31 -7.55
C ASN A 33 11.01 6.12 -8.10
N ALA A 34 11.31 7.17 -8.87
CA ALA A 34 10.32 8.04 -9.49
C ALA A 34 9.38 7.30 -10.46
N THR A 35 9.84 6.23 -11.11
CA THR A 35 9.01 5.42 -12.00
C THR A 35 7.87 4.74 -11.24
N THR A 36 8.15 4.15 -10.07
CA THR A 36 7.10 3.55 -9.23
C THR A 36 6.18 4.63 -8.62
N ALA A 37 6.71 5.79 -8.22
CA ALA A 37 5.88 6.92 -7.79
C ALA A 37 4.94 7.41 -8.92
N ARG A 38 5.42 7.50 -10.16
CA ARG A 38 4.61 7.85 -11.33
C ARG A 38 3.50 6.85 -11.62
N LYS A 39 3.78 5.55 -11.47
CA LYS A 39 2.73 4.51 -11.57
C LYS A 39 1.62 4.74 -10.53
N LEU A 40 1.97 5.12 -9.30
CA LEU A 40 0.97 5.46 -8.28
C LEU A 40 0.17 6.70 -8.69
N TYR A 41 0.84 7.77 -9.10
CA TYR A 41 0.17 9.00 -9.52
C TYR A 41 -0.77 8.79 -10.71
N ASN A 42 -0.38 7.98 -11.68
CA ASN A 42 -1.25 7.64 -12.82
C ASN A 42 -2.56 6.97 -12.37
N LYS A 43 -2.52 6.09 -11.35
CA LYS A 43 -3.73 5.51 -10.76
C LYS A 43 -4.63 6.56 -10.10
N LEU A 44 -4.04 7.65 -9.60
CA LEU A 44 -4.72 8.75 -8.93
C LEU A 44 -5.11 9.89 -9.87
N SER A 45 -4.82 9.76 -11.18
CA SER A 45 -5.00 10.84 -12.16
C SER A 45 -6.45 11.31 -12.34
N HIS A 46 -7.42 10.48 -11.93
CA HIS A 46 -8.84 10.81 -11.88
C HIS A 46 -9.18 11.80 -10.75
N LEU A 47 -8.34 11.93 -9.73
CA LEU A 47 -8.51 12.90 -8.65
C LEU A 47 -7.96 14.27 -9.08
N LYS A 48 -8.86 15.16 -9.49
CA LYS A 48 -8.51 16.52 -9.93
C LYS A 48 -8.51 17.52 -8.77
N ASP A 49 -9.45 17.39 -7.85
CA ASP A 49 -9.65 18.34 -6.75
C ASP A 49 -9.16 17.79 -5.41
N CYS A 50 -7.87 17.49 -5.33
CA CYS A 50 -7.25 17.00 -4.10
C CYS A 50 -5.83 17.55 -3.90
N THR A 51 -5.39 17.53 -2.64
CA THR A 51 -4.02 17.89 -2.24
C THR A 51 -3.31 16.66 -1.72
N PHE A 52 -2.11 16.40 -2.25
CA PHE A 52 -1.24 15.31 -1.82
C PHE A 52 -0.33 15.76 -0.69
N TYR A 53 -0.34 15.00 0.42
CA TYR A 53 0.54 15.20 1.55
C TYR A 53 1.55 14.05 1.59
N THR A 54 2.85 14.35 1.52
CA THR A 54 3.91 13.33 1.53
C THR A 54 5.08 13.71 2.42
N ASP A 55 5.93 12.73 2.73
CA ASP A 55 7.26 13.00 3.23
C ASP A 55 8.15 13.67 2.16
N ASP A 56 9.32 14.14 2.57
CA ASP A 56 10.30 14.79 1.71
C ASP A 56 11.12 13.76 0.91
N TRP A 57 10.41 12.90 0.18
CA TRP A 57 11.03 11.97 -0.74
C TRP A 57 10.99 12.55 -2.16
N ASP A 58 12.17 12.92 -2.69
CA ASP A 58 12.39 13.57 -3.99
C ASP A 58 11.61 12.97 -5.18
N ALA A 59 11.34 11.67 -5.15
CA ALA A 59 10.52 11.01 -6.16
C ALA A 59 9.10 11.58 -6.26
N PHE A 60 8.49 11.98 -5.13
CA PHE A 60 7.17 12.59 -5.11
C PHE A 60 7.21 14.00 -5.70
N THR A 61 8.19 14.82 -5.32
CA THR A 61 8.37 16.19 -5.85
C THR A 61 8.56 16.21 -7.38
N LYS A 62 9.15 15.16 -7.96
CA LYS A 62 9.33 14.99 -9.41
C LYS A 62 8.09 14.52 -10.16
N VAL A 63 7.09 13.99 -9.46
CA VAL A 63 5.93 13.32 -10.05
C VAL A 63 4.63 14.07 -9.79
N LEU A 64 4.46 14.59 -8.57
CA LEU A 64 3.24 15.26 -8.15
C LEU A 64 3.23 16.73 -8.63
N PRO A 65 2.07 17.28 -8.97
CA PRO A 65 1.93 18.69 -9.31
C PRO A 65 2.28 19.58 -8.12
N ARG A 66 3.15 20.57 -8.32
CA ARG A 66 3.66 21.46 -7.25
C ARG A 66 2.54 22.25 -6.55
N ASP A 67 1.53 22.65 -7.30
CA ASP A 67 0.33 23.35 -6.84
C ASP A 67 -0.57 22.50 -5.94
N ARG A 68 -0.46 21.17 -6.04
CA ARG A 68 -1.26 20.19 -5.28
C ARG A 68 -0.42 19.32 -4.34
N HIS A 69 0.84 19.69 -4.07
CA HIS A 69 1.76 18.89 -3.27
C HIS A 69 2.28 19.65 -2.05
N ILE A 70 1.94 19.14 -0.86
CA ILE A 70 2.43 19.66 0.41
C ILE A 70 3.39 18.64 1.03
N ILE A 71 4.63 19.07 1.25
CA ILE A 71 5.68 18.26 1.86
C ILE A 71 5.70 18.53 3.37
N GLY A 72 5.70 17.47 4.16
CA GLY A 72 5.88 17.55 5.60
C GLY A 72 5.30 16.37 6.36
N LYS A 73 5.53 16.35 7.67
CA LYS A 73 5.00 15.32 8.58
C LYS A 73 3.56 15.59 9.02
N LYS A 74 3.02 16.75 8.68
CA LYS A 74 1.64 17.10 9.01
C LYS A 74 0.71 16.24 8.15
N HIS A 75 -0.31 15.64 8.77
CA HIS A 75 -1.32 14.80 8.12
C HIS A 75 -0.85 13.43 7.59
N THR A 76 0.34 12.94 7.97
CA THR A 76 0.82 11.58 7.59
C THR A 76 0.46 10.48 8.59
N ILE A 77 -0.08 10.82 9.76
CA ILE A 77 -0.40 9.85 10.83
C ILE A 77 -1.31 8.72 10.34
N SER A 78 -2.34 9.03 9.54
CA SER A 78 -3.28 8.04 9.03
C SER A 78 -2.63 7.00 8.13
N ILE A 79 -1.71 7.41 7.25
CA ILE A 79 -1.01 6.48 6.35
C ILE A 79 0.06 5.68 7.10
N GLU A 80 0.69 6.25 8.12
CA GLU A 80 1.59 5.53 9.02
C GLU A 80 0.85 4.43 9.78
N GLN A 81 -0.35 4.72 10.28
CA GLN A 81 -1.23 3.74 10.93
C GLN A 81 -1.64 2.62 9.94
N ASP A 82 -2.08 2.94 8.73
CA ASP A 82 -2.42 1.93 7.70
C ASP A 82 -1.22 1.02 7.37
N ASN A 83 -0.03 1.62 7.25
CA ASN A 83 1.21 0.88 7.05
C ASN A 83 1.56 -0.04 8.22
N SER A 84 1.29 0.40 9.46
CA SER A 84 1.45 -0.43 10.65
C SER A 84 0.48 -1.61 10.63
N ASN A 85 -0.81 -1.35 10.41
CA ASN A 85 -1.86 -2.39 10.33
C ASN A 85 -1.54 -3.43 9.26
N THR A 86 -1.10 -2.99 8.08
CA THR A 86 -0.69 -3.89 7.00
C THR A 86 0.43 -4.84 7.45
N ARG A 87 1.43 -4.35 8.19
CA ARG A 87 2.53 -5.18 8.71
C ARG A 87 2.12 -6.09 9.86
N HIS A 88 1.16 -5.64 10.65
CA HIS A 88 0.61 -6.40 11.77
C HIS A 88 -0.21 -7.60 11.29
N HIS A 89 -1.12 -7.39 10.35
CA HIS A 89 -2.04 -8.44 9.89
C HIS A 89 -1.46 -9.31 8.77
N LEU A 90 -0.67 -8.74 7.86
CA LEU A 90 -0.01 -9.54 6.83
C LEU A 90 1.32 -10.04 7.37
N GLY A 91 1.32 -11.29 7.84
CA GLY A 91 2.53 -12.04 8.20
C GLY A 91 3.62 -11.90 7.14
N ARG A 92 3.24 -11.89 5.86
CA ARG A 92 4.13 -11.68 4.70
C ARG A 92 4.99 -10.40 4.78
N MET A 93 4.61 -9.42 5.60
CA MET A 93 5.23 -8.09 5.69
C MET A 93 5.96 -7.83 7.03
N THR A 94 6.00 -8.81 7.94
CA THR A 94 6.35 -8.56 9.36
C THR A 94 7.86 -8.61 9.66
N ARG A 95 8.60 -9.61 9.16
CA ARG A 95 10.04 -9.77 9.49
C ARG A 95 10.91 -10.11 8.27
N ARG A 96 11.76 -9.15 7.87
CA ARG A 96 12.67 -9.24 6.72
C ARG A 96 13.55 -10.49 6.70
N THR A 97 13.99 -10.96 7.87
CA THR A 97 14.92 -12.11 7.97
C THR A 97 14.23 -13.47 7.88
N LYS A 98 12.93 -13.55 8.15
CA LYS A 98 12.17 -14.80 8.11
C LYS A 98 11.31 -14.91 6.85
N ILE A 99 10.87 -13.77 6.32
CA ILE A 99 9.78 -13.74 5.36
C ILE A 99 10.26 -13.07 4.08
N VAL A 100 10.19 -13.83 3.00
CA VAL A 100 10.62 -13.42 1.67
C VAL A 100 9.55 -13.73 0.64
N SER A 101 9.15 -12.75 -0.15
CA SER A 101 8.23 -12.95 -1.28
C SER A 101 9.02 -13.21 -2.55
N ARG A 102 8.76 -14.35 -3.22
CA ARG A 102 9.42 -14.70 -4.49
C ARG A 102 8.78 -14.04 -5.71
N SER A 103 7.55 -13.58 -5.59
CA SER A 103 6.78 -12.95 -6.67
C SER A 103 6.22 -11.60 -6.21
N GLU A 104 6.32 -10.58 -7.09
CA GLU A 104 5.66 -9.29 -6.92
C GLU A 104 4.14 -9.41 -7.01
N GLU A 105 3.65 -10.30 -7.86
CA GLU A 105 2.23 -10.59 -8.01
C GLU A 105 1.65 -11.13 -6.69
N MET A 106 2.37 -12.00 -5.98
CA MET A 106 1.90 -12.49 -4.68
C MET A 106 1.87 -11.39 -3.61
N ILE A 107 2.76 -10.40 -3.68
CA ILE A 107 2.68 -9.20 -2.84
C ILE A 107 1.42 -8.42 -3.21
N TYR A 108 1.18 -8.24 -4.51
CA TYR A 108 0.01 -7.55 -5.02
C TYR A 108 -1.29 -8.22 -4.56
N LEU A 109 -1.48 -9.51 -4.82
CA LEU A 109 -2.69 -10.25 -4.42
C LEU A 109 -2.92 -10.24 -2.91
N SER A 110 -1.85 -10.35 -2.11
CA SER A 110 -1.97 -10.27 -0.64
C SER A 110 -2.50 -8.89 -0.19
N MET A 111 -2.01 -7.81 -0.81
CA MET A 111 -2.49 -6.45 -0.54
C MET A 111 -3.92 -6.24 -1.04
N THR A 112 -4.27 -6.78 -2.21
CA THR A 112 -5.64 -6.75 -2.74
C THR A 112 -6.61 -7.42 -1.79
N LEU A 113 -6.30 -8.64 -1.34
CA LEU A 113 -7.14 -9.39 -0.41
C LEU A 113 -7.27 -8.64 0.93
N TRP A 114 -6.16 -8.11 1.45
CA TRP A 114 -6.16 -7.31 2.67
C TRP A 114 -7.15 -6.14 2.57
N TYR A 115 -7.05 -5.31 1.54
CA TYR A 115 -7.95 -4.16 1.41
C TYR A 115 -9.38 -4.53 1.09
N ALA A 116 -9.60 -5.59 0.30
CA ALA A 116 -10.93 -6.11 0.01
C ALA A 116 -11.63 -6.57 1.31
N LEU A 117 -10.96 -7.38 2.14
CA LEU A 117 -11.53 -7.89 3.38
C LEU A 117 -11.64 -6.85 4.50
N ASN A 118 -10.94 -5.72 4.40
CA ASN A 118 -11.16 -4.55 5.28
C ASN A 118 -12.30 -3.65 4.80
N THR A 119 -12.94 -3.97 3.67
CA THR A 119 -14.15 -3.28 3.23
C THR A 119 -15.37 -4.03 3.79
N PRO A 120 -16.16 -3.43 4.70
CA PRO A 120 -17.22 -4.14 5.41
C PRO A 120 -18.27 -4.78 4.51
N GLU A 121 -18.58 -4.17 3.37
CA GLU A 121 -19.52 -4.70 2.38
C GLU A 121 -18.99 -6.01 1.79
N ILE A 122 -17.76 -5.99 1.28
CA ILE A 122 -17.09 -7.14 0.67
C ILE A 122 -16.90 -8.25 1.71
N PHE A 123 -16.47 -7.91 2.92
CA PHE A 123 -16.30 -8.89 4.00
C PHE A 123 -17.61 -9.60 4.33
N ARG A 124 -18.73 -8.87 4.41
CA ARG A 124 -20.06 -9.45 4.67
C ARG A 124 -20.48 -10.44 3.59
N ASP A 125 -20.17 -10.16 2.33
CA ASP A 125 -20.49 -11.07 1.23
C ASP A 125 -19.70 -12.38 1.32
N PHE A 126 -18.39 -12.31 1.60
CA PHE A 126 -17.57 -13.50 1.83
C PHE A 126 -17.99 -14.25 3.11
N GLN A 127 -18.37 -13.53 4.16
CA GLN A 127 -18.84 -14.12 5.40
C GLN A 127 -20.11 -14.96 5.17
N LYS A 128 -21.06 -14.47 4.37
CA LYS A 128 -22.28 -15.22 4.01
C LYS A 128 -21.97 -16.52 3.29
N ILE A 129 -21.06 -16.47 2.30
CA ILE A 129 -20.61 -17.65 1.55
C ILE A 129 -19.93 -18.67 2.49
N PHE A 130 -19.12 -18.18 3.43
CA PHE A 130 -18.44 -19.07 4.37
C PHE A 130 -19.42 -19.72 5.36
N ILE A 131 -20.37 -18.94 5.89
CA ILE A 131 -21.40 -19.47 6.81
C ILE A 131 -22.31 -20.48 6.11
N SER A 132 -22.60 -20.31 4.81
CA SER A 132 -23.43 -21.27 4.06
C SER A 132 -22.79 -22.65 3.88
N ILE A 133 -21.51 -22.84 4.24
CA ILE A 133 -20.88 -24.17 4.27
C ILE A 133 -21.35 -24.97 5.50
N TYR A 134 -21.78 -24.26 6.55
CA TYR A 134 -22.19 -24.85 7.84
C TYR A 134 -23.71 -24.99 8.00
N ASN A 135 -24.49 -24.47 7.04
CA ASN A 135 -25.95 -24.59 6.97
C ASN A 135 -26.34 -25.55 5.85
#